data_AF-A0A6J5DYX7-F1
#
_entry.id   AF-A0A6J5DYX7-F1
#
_cell.length_a   1.000
_cell.length_b   1.000
_cell.length_c   1.000
_cell.angle_alpha   90.00
_cell.angle_beta   90.00
_cell.angle_gamma   90.00
#
_symmetry.space_group_name_H-M   'P 1'
#
loop_
_entity.id
_entity.type
_entity.pdbx_description
1 polymer ?
#
loop_
_entity_poly.entity_id
_entity_poly.type
_entity_poly.pdbx_seq_one_letter_code
_entity_poly.pdbx_strand_id
1 'polypeptide(L)' 'MAARNAKRREKFAVPEPVSDAQGMAVDEWVPNYGRQCEVCGETPCVSGVRDGKVVYDGSMCGACTWGEDACLDPANW' A
#
# COMPACT_ATOMS: atom_id res chain seq x y z
N MET A 1 -56.59 22.79 10.99
CA MET A 1 -55.35 23.09 10.25
C MET A 1 -54.21 22.33 10.91
N ALA A 2 -53.76 21.21 10.34
CA ALA A 2 -52.72 20.37 10.93
C ALA A 2 -51.45 20.43 10.05
N ALA A 3 -50.39 20.99 10.61
CA ALA A 3 -49.13 21.28 9.93
C ALA A 3 -48.35 19.99 9.61
N ARG A 4 -48.04 19.80 8.32
CA ARG A 4 -47.18 18.71 7.83
C ARG A 4 -45.72 19.13 7.99
N ASN A 5 -45.12 18.81 9.13
CA ASN A 5 -43.67 18.95 9.32
C ASN A 5 -42.95 17.82 8.58
N ALA A 6 -42.59 18.09 7.32
CA ALA A 6 -41.76 17.24 6.49
C ALA A 6 -40.31 17.29 7.01
N LYS A 7 -39.93 16.30 7.81
CA LYS A 7 -38.53 16.10 8.24
C LYS A 7 -37.69 15.81 6.99
N ARG A 8 -36.95 16.84 6.57
CA ARG A 8 -35.95 16.83 5.52
C ARG A 8 -34.89 15.79 5.89
N ARG A 9 -34.99 14.59 5.29
CA ARG A 9 -33.92 13.58 5.32
C ARG A 9 -32.75 14.18 4.55
N GLU A 10 -31.79 14.72 5.30
CA GLU A 10 -30.47 15.03 4.78
C GLU A 10 -29.86 13.71 4.32
N LYS A 11 -29.89 13.49 3.00
CA LYS A 11 -29.10 12.45 2.35
C LYS A 11 -27.66 12.74 2.75
N PHE A 12 -27.13 11.93 3.67
CA PHE A 12 -25.70 11.76 3.81
C PHE A 12 -25.22 11.32 2.43
N ALA A 13 -24.76 12.28 1.63
CA ALA A 13 -24.06 11.98 0.41
C ALA A 13 -22.84 11.18 0.85
N VAL A 14 -22.88 9.88 0.60
CA VAL A 14 -21.69 9.05 0.68
C VAL A 14 -20.68 9.76 -0.23
N PRO A 15 -19.54 10.25 0.29
CA PRO A 15 -18.54 10.81 -0.59
C PRO A 15 -18.22 9.72 -1.61
N GLU A 16 -18.31 10.08 -2.88
CA GLU A 16 -17.93 9.20 -3.98
C GLU A 16 -16.59 8.57 -3.63
N PRO A 17 -16.40 7.25 -3.85
CA PRO A 17 -15.12 6.62 -3.54
C PRO A 17 -14.06 7.41 -4.29
N VAL A 18 -13.16 8.06 -3.56
CA VAL A 18 -12.02 8.75 -4.15
C VAL A 18 -11.25 7.69 -4.93
N SER A 19 -11.43 7.70 -6.25
CA SER A 19 -10.76 6.85 -7.23
C SER A 19 -9.26 7.14 -7.34
N ASP A 20 -8.69 7.82 -6.35
CA ASP A 20 -7.27 8.05 -6.21
C ASP A 20 -6.66 7.01 -5.27
N ALA A 21 -6.98 5.74 -5.54
CA ALA A 21 -5.94 4.72 -5.52
C ALA A 21 -4.98 5.00 -6.69
N GLN A 22 -4.31 6.15 -6.65
CA GLN A 22 -2.97 6.27 -7.21
C GLN A 22 -2.10 5.37 -6.33
N GLY A 23 -2.29 4.06 -6.44
CA GLY A 23 -1.28 3.10 -6.03
C GLY A 23 -0.02 3.60 -6.72
N MET A 24 1.00 3.96 -5.95
CA MET A 24 2.30 4.28 -6.51
C MET A 24 2.67 3.11 -7.41
N ALA A 25 2.47 3.26 -8.71
CA ALA A 25 2.80 2.22 -9.67
C ALA A 25 4.31 2.06 -9.56
N VAL A 26 4.73 0.98 -8.94
CA VAL A 26 6.11 0.54 -8.88
C VAL A 26 6.35 -0.23 -10.18
N ASP A 27 7.35 0.18 -10.96
CA ASP A 27 7.71 -0.50 -12.20
C ASP A 27 8.50 -1.79 -11.90
N GLU A 28 9.38 -1.74 -10.90
CA GLU A 28 10.26 -2.85 -10.51
C GLU A 28 10.44 -2.89 -8.99
N TRP A 29 10.40 -4.09 -8.41
CA TRP A 29 10.77 -4.33 -7.02
C TRP A 29 12.23 -4.74 -6.96
N VAL A 30 13.04 -3.98 -6.22
CA VAL A 30 14.47 -4.22 -6.06
C VAL A 30 14.82 -4.57 -4.60
N PRO A 31 15.76 -5.50 -4.37
CA PRO A 31 16.23 -5.82 -3.04
C PRO A 31 17.15 -4.73 -2.48
N ASN A 32 16.80 -4.25 -1.30
CA ASN A 32 17.60 -3.32 -0.52
C ASN A 32 18.28 -4.06 0.64
N TYR A 33 19.54 -4.44 0.42
CA TYR A 33 20.40 -5.08 1.43
C TYR A 33 21.01 -4.09 2.45
N GLY A 34 20.80 -2.79 2.27
CA GLY A 34 21.30 -1.76 3.18
C GLY A 34 20.47 -1.60 4.45
N ARG A 35 19.32 -2.30 4.54
CA ARG A 35 18.39 -2.25 5.67
C ARG A 35 17.91 -3.63 6.06
N GLN A 36 17.43 -3.74 7.30
CA GLN A 36 16.86 -4.94 7.88
C GLN A 36 15.34 -4.79 8.04
N CYS A 37 14.62 -5.90 7.89
CA CYS A 37 13.19 -5.95 8.08
C CYS A 37 12.82 -5.55 9.51
N GLU A 38 11.90 -4.59 9.69
CA GLU A 38 11.45 -4.19 11.02
C GLU A 38 10.65 -5.27 11.76
N VAL A 39 10.14 -6.26 11.03
CA VAL A 39 9.27 -7.33 11.56
C VAL A 39 10.09 -8.56 11.99
N CYS A 40 10.96 -9.07 11.11
CA CYS A 40 11.73 -10.30 11.36
C CYS A 40 13.25 -10.11 11.44
N GLY A 41 13.77 -8.92 11.10
CA GLY A 41 15.21 -8.65 11.06
C GLY A 41 15.95 -9.15 9.81
N GLU A 42 15.29 -9.92 8.94
CA GLU A 42 15.91 -10.47 7.73
C GLU A 42 16.18 -9.41 6.66
N THR A 43 17.08 -9.73 5.74
CA THR A 43 17.43 -8.93 4.56
C THR A 43 17.33 -9.81 3.32
N PRO A 44 16.99 -9.27 2.13
CA PRO A 44 16.82 -7.85 1.80
C PRO A 44 15.41 -7.31 2.05
N CYS A 45 15.31 -6.00 2.29
CA CYS A 45 14.04 -5.26 2.27
C CYS A 45 13.55 -5.00 0.84
N VAL A 46 12.25 -4.86 0.66
CA VAL A 46 11.62 -4.57 -0.63
C VAL A 46 11.59 -3.07 -0.87
N SER A 47 12.23 -2.61 -1.94
CA SER A 47 12.13 -1.23 -2.42
C SER A 47 11.48 -1.21 -3.80
N GLY A 48 10.52 -0.33 -4.02
CA GLY A 48 9.88 -0.15 -5.32
C GLY A 48 10.51 1.00 -6.08
N VAL A 49 11.00 0.70 -7.27
CA VAL A 49 11.58 1.64 -8.22
C VAL A 49 10.57 1.95 -9.31
N ARG A 50 10.48 3.24 -9.66
CA ARG A 50 9.71 3.73 -10.80
C ARG A 50 10.55 4.75 -11.56
N ASP A 51 10.62 4.63 -12.88
CA ASP A 51 11.46 5.51 -13.72
C ASP A 51 12.93 5.62 -13.23
N GLY A 52 13.48 4.53 -12.68
CA GLY A 52 14.84 4.49 -12.12
C GLY A 52 15.03 5.22 -10.77
N LYS A 53 13.93 5.62 -10.11
CA LYS A 53 13.93 6.25 -8.78
C LYS A 53 13.18 5.37 -7.79
N VAL A 54 13.71 5.22 -6.58
CA VAL A 54 12.98 4.57 -5.48
C VAL A 54 11.78 5.45 -5.12
N VAL A 55 10.58 4.98 -5.44
CA VAL A 55 9.30 5.63 -5.10
C VAL A 55 8.65 4.99 -3.88
N TYR A 56 9.02 3.75 -3.58
CA TYR A 56 8.58 3.03 -2.42
C TYR A 56 9.80 2.50 -1.66
N ASP A 57 9.98 2.96 -0.44
CA ASP A 57 11.05 2.50 0.44
C ASP A 57 10.43 1.66 1.55
N GLY A 58 10.29 0.36 1.31
CA GLY A 58 9.71 -0.57 2.27
C GLY A 58 10.70 -0.92 3.37
N SER A 59 10.24 -0.92 4.62
CA SER A 59 10.99 -1.38 5.79
C SER A 59 10.88 -2.89 6.02
N MET A 60 10.20 -3.61 5.12
CA MET A 60 9.89 -5.03 5.27
C MET A 60 10.63 -5.85 4.21
N CYS A 61 11.12 -7.04 4.59
CA CYS A 61 11.63 -8.02 3.63
C CYS A 61 10.51 -8.57 2.76
N GLY A 62 10.86 -9.24 1.67
CA GLY A 62 9.86 -9.80 0.76
C GLY A 62 8.94 -10.81 1.45
N ALA A 63 9.49 -11.66 2.32
CA ALA A 63 8.69 -12.60 3.08
C ALA A 63 7.64 -11.92 3.98
N CYS A 64 7.98 -10.82 4.64
CA CYS A 64 7.00 -10.06 5.43
C CYS A 64 6.04 -9.24 4.55
N THR A 65 6.50 -8.77 3.39
CA THR A 65 5.70 -7.95 2.46
C THR A 65 4.62 -8.78 1.78
N TRP A 66 4.96 -9.99 1.32
CA TRP A 66 4.05 -10.87 0.60
C TRP A 66 3.49 -12.02 1.44
N GLY A 67 4.06 -12.29 2.62
CA GLY A 67 3.62 -13.36 3.51
C GLY A 67 4.14 -14.75 3.12
N GLU A 68 5.11 -14.84 2.22
CA GLU A 68 5.68 -16.09 1.71
C GLU A 68 7.19 -16.16 1.97
N ASP A 69 7.64 -17.21 2.65
CA ASP A 69 9.07 -17.39 3.00
C ASP A 69 9.98 -17.48 1.77
N ALA A 70 9.47 -18.00 0.64
CA ALA A 70 10.20 -18.03 -0.63
C ALA A 70 10.54 -16.63 -1.16
N CYS A 71 9.74 -15.62 -0.80
CA CYS A 71 10.02 -14.22 -1.11
C CYS A 71 11.08 -13.62 -0.16
N LEU A 72 11.84 -14.41 0.57
CA LEU A 72 13.09 -13.92 1.15
C LEU A 72 14.20 -13.82 0.09
N ASP A 73 14.11 -14.64 -0.97
CA ASP A 73 14.96 -14.56 -2.14
C ASP A 73 14.38 -13.58 -3.18
N PRO A 74 15.13 -12.54 -3.58
CA PRO A 74 14.66 -11.55 -4.57
C PRO A 74 14.37 -12.10 -5.95
N ALA A 75 14.83 -13.29 -6.29
CA ALA A 75 14.48 -13.95 -7.55
C ALA A 75 13.00 -14.40 -7.59
N ASN A 76 12.29 -14.36 -6.45
CA ASN A 76 10.89 -14.77 -6.32
C ASN A 76 9.93 -13.56 -6.14
N TRP A 77 10.35 -12.35 -6.48
CA TRP A 77 9.56 -11.10 -6.36
C TRP A 77 9.01 -10.62 -7.70
#